data_AF-A0A7X0HLY6-F1
#
_entry.id   AF-A0A7X0HLY6-F1
#
_cell.length_a   1.000
_cell.length_b   1.000
_cell.length_c   1.000
_cell.angle_alpha   90.00
_cell.angle_beta   90.00
_cell.angle_gamma   90.00
#
_symmetry.space_group_name_H-M   'P 1'
#
loop_
_entity.id
_entity.type
_entity.pdbx_description
1 polymer ?
#
loop_
_entity_poly.entity_id
_entity_poly.type
_entity_poly.pdbx_seq_one_letter_code
_entity_poly.pdbx_strand_id
1 'polypeptide(L)' 'MASRDPILVVEADAVYYTRRPASTIRRWAHEGRIQRYGSGRGKVRYNVNELPAATTDEWTGEVTLGDPPPLPGRQSEAA' A
#
# COMPACT_ATOMS: atom_id res chain seq x y z
N MET A 1 -9.73 -12.56 18.49
CA MET A 1 -8.89 -11.68 17.66
C MET A 1 -9.74 -11.22 16.49
N ALA A 2 -10.07 -9.93 16.37
CA ALA A 2 -10.87 -9.47 15.25
C ALA A 2 -10.09 -9.75 13.95
N SER A 3 -10.61 -10.66 13.11
CA SER A 3 -10.22 -10.69 11.70
C SER A 3 -10.65 -9.35 11.15
N ARG A 4 -9.72 -8.41 11.02
CA ARG A 4 -10.04 -7.08 10.52
C ARG A 4 -10.27 -7.25 9.03
N ASP A 5 -11.54 -7.26 8.64
CA ASP A 5 -11.92 -7.36 7.24
C ASP A 5 -11.11 -6.31 6.43
N PRO A 6 -10.57 -6.71 5.27
CA PRO A 6 -9.73 -5.82 4.48
C PRO A 6 -10.57 -4.61 4.04
N ILE A 7 -10.05 -3.41 4.29
CA ILE A 7 -10.69 -2.16 3.85
C ILE A 7 -10.12 -1.85 2.47
N LEU A 8 -10.94 -2.11 1.45
CA LEU A 8 -10.53 -2.06 0.05
C LEU A 8 -10.77 -0.68 -0.56
N VAL A 9 -9.70 -0.06 -1.06
CA VAL A 9 -9.72 1.28 -1.67
C VAL A 9 -9.28 1.23 -3.13
N VAL A 10 -9.70 2.22 -3.92
CA VAL A 10 -9.23 2.36 -5.31
C VAL A 10 -7.81 2.95 -5.35
N GLU A 11 -7.16 2.87 -6.52
CA GLU A 11 -5.79 3.37 -6.70
C GLU A 11 -5.64 4.87 -6.34
N ALA A 12 -6.62 5.70 -6.69
CA ALA A 12 -6.59 7.14 -6.40
C ALA A 12 -6.56 7.42 -4.88
N ASP A 13 -7.33 6.68 -4.10
CA ASP A 13 -7.37 6.82 -2.64
C ASP A 13 -6.07 6.30 -2.01
N ALA A 14 -5.51 5.21 -2.52
CA ALA A 14 -4.20 4.72 -2.09
C ALA A 14 -3.08 5.74 -2.36
N VAL A 15 -3.12 6.41 -3.51
CA VAL A 15 -2.19 7.50 -3.87
C VAL A 15 -2.37 8.68 -2.92
N TYR A 16 -3.60 9.08 -2.63
CA TYR A 16 -3.89 10.15 -1.71
C TYR A 16 -3.40 9.85 -0.29
N TYR A 17 -3.71 8.65 0.22
CA TYR A 17 -3.38 8.21 1.57
C TYR A 17 -1.87 8.10 1.81
N THR A 18 -1.13 7.56 0.83
CA THR A 18 0.32 7.36 0.93
C THR A 18 1.12 8.57 0.48
N ARG A 19 0.48 9.52 -0.23
CA ARG A 19 1.13 10.60 -0.99
C ARG A 19 2.21 10.10 -1.97
N ARG A 20 2.07 8.86 -2.46
CA ARG A 20 3.01 8.26 -3.42
C ARG A 20 2.37 8.05 -4.80
N PRO A 21 3.16 8.06 -5.88
CA PRO A 21 2.65 7.81 -7.22
C PRO A 21 1.95 6.46 -7.36
N ALA A 22 0.94 6.40 -8.23
CA ALA A 22 0.21 5.17 -8.55
C ALA A 22 1.12 4.01 -8.99
N SER A 23 2.20 4.31 -9.72
CA SER A 23 3.21 3.32 -10.13
C SER A 23 3.90 2.65 -8.94
N THR A 24 4.08 3.36 -7.82
CA THR A 24 4.64 2.81 -6.59
C THR A 24 3.67 1.83 -5.93
N ILE A 25 2.38 2.18 -5.87
CA ILE A 25 1.34 1.27 -5.33
C ILE A 25 1.26 -0.01 -6.15
N ARG A 26 1.23 0.12 -7.49
CA ARG A 26 1.27 -1.04 -8.40
C ARG A 26 2.53 -1.88 -8.23
N ARG A 27 3.69 -1.23 -8.06
CA ARG A 27 4.96 -1.91 -7.83
C ARG A 27 4.95 -2.72 -6.55
N TRP A 28 4.50 -2.14 -5.44
CA TRP A 28 4.37 -2.86 -4.17
C TRP A 28 3.46 -4.08 -4.28
N ALA A 29 2.32 -3.94 -4.97
CA ALA A 29 1.44 -5.08 -5.20
C ALA A 29 2.07 -6.15 -6.10
N HIS A 30 2.85 -5.74 -7.12
CA HIS A 30 3.58 -6.67 -7.99
C HIS A 30 4.73 -7.37 -7.26
N GLU A 31 5.37 -6.68 -6.32
CA GLU A 31 6.42 -7.21 -5.45
C GLU A 31 5.85 -8.06 -4.30
N GLY A 32 4.52 -8.16 -4.17
CA GLY A 32 3.87 -8.92 -3.10
C GLY A 32 3.98 -8.28 -1.72
N ARG A 33 4.34 -6.99 -1.65
CA ARG A 33 4.44 -6.22 -0.41
C ARG A 33 3.08 -5.87 0.19
N ILE A 34 2.08 -5.74 -0.69
CA ILE A 34 0.68 -5.46 -0.37
C ILE A 34 -0.21 -6.34 -1.22
N GLN A 35 -1.41 -6.62 -0.74
CA GLN A 35 -2.43 -7.37 -1.44
C GLN A 35 -3.20 -6.47 -2.40
N ARG A 36 -3.58 -7.06 -3.54
CA ARG A 36 -4.50 -6.46 -4.52
C ARG A 36 -5.69 -7.38 -4.74
N TYR A 37 -6.86 -6.79 -4.94
CA TYR A 37 -8.11 -7.50 -5.10
C TYR A 37 -8.75 -7.12 -6.43
N GLY A 38 -9.19 -8.12 -7.18
CA GLY A 38 -9.73 -7.94 -8.53
C GLY A 38 -8.66 -7.84 -9.62
N SER A 39 -9.10 -7.87 -10.88
CA SER A 39 -8.24 -7.84 -12.06
C SER A 39 -8.87 -7.00 -13.18
N GLY A 40 -8.02 -6.44 -14.05
CA GLY A 40 -8.43 -5.58 -15.16
C GLY A 40 -8.44 -4.09 -14.83
N ARG A 41 -8.43 -3.26 -15.88
CA ARG A 41 -8.37 -1.79 -15.78
C ARG A 41 -9.56 -1.26 -14.97
N GLY A 42 -9.29 -0.49 -13.94
CA GLY A 42 -10.30 0.15 -13.08
C GLY A 42 -11.02 -0.77 -12.09
N LYS A 43 -10.69 -2.07 -12.04
CA LYS A 43 -11.35 -3.04 -11.14
C LYS A 43 -10.49 -3.46 -9.95
N VAL A 44 -9.21 -3.07 -9.94
CA VAL A 44 -8.26 -3.40 -8.88
C VAL A 44 -8.48 -2.51 -7.66
N ARG A 45 -8.47 -3.14 -6.47
CA ARG A 45 -8.53 -2.48 -5.17
C ARG A 45 -7.35 -2.91 -4.29
N TYR A 46 -6.98 -2.08 -3.33
CA TYR A 46 -5.87 -2.29 -2.40
C TYR A 46 -6.38 -2.29 -0.96
N ASN A 47 -5.77 -3.10 -0.08
CA ASN A 47 -6.08 -3.06 1.35
C ASN A 47 -5.37 -1.87 2.01
N VAL A 48 -6.12 -0.85 2.44
CA VAL A 48 -5.53 0.36 3.02
C VAL A 48 -4.77 0.09 4.33
N ASN A 49 -5.12 -0.99 5.04
CA ASN A 49 -4.43 -1.37 6.28
C ASN A 49 -2.97 -1.81 6.06
N GLU A 50 -2.59 -2.13 4.81
CA GLU A 50 -1.23 -2.54 4.43
C GLU A 50 -0.43 -1.37 3.81
N LEU A 51 -1.06 -0.21 3.65
CA LEU A 51 -0.44 0.97 3.07
C LEU A 51 0.17 1.86 4.17
N PRO A 52 1.35 2.44 3.94
CA PRO A 52 1.91 3.41 4.86
C PRO A 52 1.20 4.75 4.68
N ALA A 53 0.59 5.27 5.75
CA ALA A 53 0.04 6.61 5.75
C ALA A 53 1.14 7.66 5.57
N ALA A 54 0.88 8.70 4.79
CA ALA A 54 1.65 9.93 4.90
C ALA A 54 1.10 10.77 6.06
N THR A 55 2.00 11.44 6.77
CA THR A 55 1.65 12.45 7.77
C THR A 55 1.92 13.84 7.20
N THR A 56 1.16 14.83 7.67
CA THR A 56 1.37 16.23 7.31
C THR A 56 1.47 17.02 8.59
N ASP A 57 2.53 17.80 8.73
CA ASP A 57 2.68 18.75 9.81
C ASP A 57 1.67 19.89 9.61
N GLU A 58 0.84 20.14 10.62
CA GLU A 58 -0.24 21.13 10.54
C GLU A 58 0.26 22.59 10.53
N TRP A 59 1.47 22.84 11.05
CA TRP A 59 2.05 24.18 11.19
C TRP A 59 2.95 24.55 10.02
N THR A 60 3.67 23.58 9.45
CA THR A 60 4.60 23.82 8.33
C THR A 60 4.04 23.36 6.98
N GLY A 61 3.04 22.49 6.99
CA GLY A 61 2.54 21.81 5.79
C GLY A 61 3.49 20.75 5.23
N GLU A 62 4.59 20.44 5.94
CA GLU A 62 5.56 19.45 5.50
C GLU A 62 4.93 18.04 5.49
N VAL A 63 5.12 17.31 4.38
CA VAL A 63 4.60 15.96 4.21
C VAL A 63 5.71 14.95 4.46
N THR A 64 5.54 14.11 5.47
CA THR A 64 6.42 12.96 5.73
C THR A 64 5.79 11.69 5.19
N LEU A 65 6.54 10.94 4.38
CA LEU A 65 6.07 9.66 3.84
C LEU A 65 6.36 8.54 4.83
N GLY A 66 5.37 7.70 5.13
CA GLY A 66 5.61 6.47 5.89
C GLY A 66 6.50 5.49 5.14
N ASP A 67 7.19 4.61 5.88
CA ASP A 67 8.14 3.64 5.32
C ASP A 67 7.49 2.72 4.28
N PRO A 68 8.22 2.36 3.21
CA PRO A 68 7.69 1.40 2.24
C PRO A 68 7.43 0.06 2.93
N PRO A 69 6.33 -0.65 2.59
CA PRO A 69 6.09 -1.96 3.17
C PRO A 69 7.26 -2.91 2.86
N PRO A 70 7.56 -3.87 3.74
CA PRO A 70 8.68 -4.78 3.56
C PRO A 70 8.48 -5.68 2.34
N LEU A 71 9.58 -6.08 1.70
CA LEU A 71 9.53 -7.15 0.71
C LEU A 71 9.10 -8.46 1.41
N PRO A 72 8.23 -9.27 0.79
CA PRO A 72 8.02 -10.62 1.28
C PRO A 72 9.38 -11.34 1.26
N GLY A 73 9.78 -11.89 2.41
CA GLY A 73 11.05 -12.59 2.52
C GLY A 73 11.14 -13.67 1.46
N ARG A 74 12.22 -13.67 0.67
CA ARG A 74 12.59 -14.85 -0.10
C ARG A 74 12.76 -15.96 0.95
N GLN A 75 11.88 -16.95 0.99
CA GLN A 75 12.20 -18.19 1.68
C GLN A 75 13.40 -18.75 0.91
N SER A 76 14.60 -18.47 1.39
CA SER A 76 15.78 -19.22 1.02
C SER A 76 15.53 -20.62 1.56
N GLU A 77 15.08 -21.55 0.71
CA GLU A 77 15.35 -22.97 0.97
C GLU A 77 16.88 -23.12 0.96
N ALA A 78 17.47 -23.05 2.16
CA ALA A 78 18.78 -23.61 2.38
C ALA A 78 18.59 -25.13 2.42
N ALA A 79 18.94 -25.77 1.31
CA ALA A 79 19.14 -27.21 1.20
C ALA A 79 20.37 -27.66 2.00
#